data_AF-A0A0K2RRT3-F1
#
_entry.id   AF-A0A0K2RRT3-F1
#
_cell.length_a   1.000
_cell.length_b   1.000
_cell.length_c   1.000
_cell.angle_alpha   90.00
_cell.angle_beta   90.00
_cell.angle_gamma   90.00
#
_symmetry.space_group_name_H-M   'P 1'
#
loop_
_entity.id
_entity.type
_entity.pdbx_description
1 polymer ?
#
loop_
_entity_poly.entity_id
_entity_poly.type
_entity_poly.pdbx_seq_one_letter_code
_entity_poly.pdbx_strand_id
1 'polypeptide(L)' 'MTLNAELNASDLLPYGEVLEGVITGDPLLSVRGDTAVDCWRIIEPVLKAWAKDSVPLEKYDAGGPGPADWPTAVGD' A
#
# COMPACT_ATOMS: atom_id res chain seq x y z
N MET A 1 -11.27 11.03 22.40
CA MET A 1 -11.47 9.61 22.78
C MET A 1 -10.63 8.79 21.83
N THR A 2 -9.57 8.13 22.30
CA THR A 2 -8.67 7.32 21.48
C THR A 2 -8.96 5.85 21.73
N LEU A 3 -9.01 5.06 20.66
CA LEU A 3 -9.16 3.61 20.73
C LEU A 3 -7.76 3.00 20.63
N ASN A 4 -7.35 2.25 21.66
CA ASN A 4 -6.07 1.53 21.69
C ASN A 4 -6.34 0.02 21.66
N ALA A 5 -5.56 -0.69 20.86
CA ALA A 5 -5.54 -2.15 20.79
C ALA A 5 -4.09 -2.63 20.75
N GLU A 6 -3.74 -3.59 21.60
CA GLU A 6 -2.44 -4.27 21.57
C GLU A 6 -2.55 -5.48 20.65
N LEU A 7 -1.78 -5.46 19.55
CA LEU A 7 -1.63 -6.61 18.65
C LEU A 7 -0.40 -7.40 19.10
N ASN A 8 -0.56 -8.71 19.29
CA ASN A 8 0.57 -9.59 19.57
C ASN A 8 1.54 -9.58 18.40
N ALA A 9 2.84 -9.53 18.69
CA ALA A 9 3.86 -9.73 17.67
C ALA A 9 3.77 -11.17 17.17
N SER A 10 3.78 -11.33 15.85
CA SER A 10 3.93 -12.66 15.26
C SER A 10 5.29 -13.24 15.64
N ASP A 11 5.33 -14.53 15.95
CA ASP A 11 6.58 -15.25 16.20
C ASP A 11 7.47 -15.29 14.95
N LEU A 12 6.88 -15.04 13.77
CA LEU A 12 7.55 -15.00 12.48
C LEU A 12 7.62 -13.57 11.94
N LEU A 13 8.74 -13.25 11.31
CA LEU A 13 8.84 -12.06 10.46
C LEU A 13 7.89 -12.18 9.25
N PRO A 14 7.53 -11.09 8.56
CA PRO A 14 6.53 -11.12 7.49
C PRO A 14 6.76 -12.19 6.41
N TYR A 15 8.02 -12.44 6.04
CA TYR A 15 8.34 -13.49 5.08
C TYR A 15 8.18 -14.91 5.65
N GLY A 16 8.41 -15.10 6.94
CA GLY A 16 8.17 -16.37 7.62
C GLY A 16 6.69 -16.75 7.59
N GLU A 17 5.80 -15.78 7.85
CA GLU A 17 4.35 -16.00 7.81
C GLU A 17 3.85 -16.37 6.41
N VAL A 18 4.36 -15.69 5.37
CA VAL A 18 4.02 -16.04 3.98
C VAL A 18 4.49 -17.45 3.63
N LEU A 19 5.71 -17.83 4.02
CA LEU A 19 6.25 -19.16 3.75
C LEU A 19 5.48 -20.26 4.51
N GLU A 20 5.10 -20.02 5.76
CA GLU A 20 4.25 -20.92 6.51
C GLU A 20 2.90 -21.12 5.82
N GLY A 21 2.25 -20.04 5.36
CA GLY A 21 1.01 -20.11 4.60
C GLY A 21 1.16 -20.94 3.32
N VAL A 22 2.27 -20.78 2.59
CA VAL A 22 2.55 -21.60 1.38
C VAL A 22 2.71 -23.08 1.73
N ILE A 23 3.42 -23.42 2.80
CA ILE A 23 3.68 -24.82 3.21
C ILE A 23 2.41 -25.50 3.73
N THR A 24 1.59 -24.77 4.48
CA THR A 24 0.34 -25.28 5.08
C THR A 24 -0.84 -25.22 4.11
N GLY A 25 -0.69 -24.52 2.97
CA GLY A 25 -1.76 -24.33 1.98
C GLY A 25 -2.79 -23.29 2.40
N ASP A 26 -2.44 -22.37 3.30
CA ASP A 26 -3.28 -21.26 3.73
C ASP A 26 -3.09 -20.03 2.82
N PRO A 27 -4.13 -19.61 2.06
CA PRO A 27 -4.04 -18.47 1.15
C PRO A 27 -4.27 -17.11 1.84
N LEU A 28 -4.40 -17.04 3.17
CA LEU A 28 -4.78 -15.80 3.89
C LEU A 28 -3.91 -14.59 3.53
N LEU A 29 -2.60 -14.79 3.35
CA LEU A 29 -1.63 -13.72 3.01
C LEU A 29 -1.31 -13.66 1.50
N SER A 30 -2.15 -14.26 0.66
CA SER A 30 -1.98 -14.28 -0.79
C SER A 30 -3.01 -13.39 -1.49
N VAL A 31 -2.61 -12.77 -2.61
CA VAL A 31 -3.52 -12.06 -3.50
C VAL A 31 -3.99 -13.03 -4.59
N ARG A 32 -5.32 -13.19 -4.74
CA ARG A 32 -5.91 -14.02 -5.79
C ARG A 32 -5.63 -13.40 -7.17
N GLY A 33 -5.45 -14.24 -8.19
CA GLY A 33 -5.04 -13.79 -9.53
C GLY A 33 -6.01 -12.78 -10.17
N ASP A 34 -7.31 -12.96 -10.01
CA ASP A 34 -8.32 -12.01 -10.48
C ASP A 34 -8.30 -10.68 -9.71
N THR A 35 -8.07 -10.71 -8.39
CA THR A 35 -7.87 -9.51 -7.57
C THR A 35 -6.67 -8.72 -8.07
N ALA A 36 -5.56 -9.40 -8.41
CA ALA A 36 -4.39 -8.74 -8.99
C ALA A 36 -4.72 -8.08 -10.35
N VAL A 37 -5.49 -8.75 -11.22
CA VAL A 37 -5.94 -8.18 -12.50
C VAL A 37 -6.82 -6.95 -12.28
N ASP A 38 -7.75 -6.98 -11.33
CA ASP A 38 -8.59 -5.84 -11.01
C ASP A 38 -7.80 -4.66 -10.42
N CYS A 39 -6.83 -4.91 -9.54
CA CYS A 39 -5.92 -3.88 -9.05
C CYS A 39 -5.18 -3.19 -10.20
N TRP A 40 -4.66 -3.97 -11.16
CA TRP A 40 -4.00 -3.42 -12.34
C TRP A 40 -4.95 -2.62 -13.23
N ARG A 41 -6.17 -3.09 -13.45
CA ARG A 41 -7.20 -2.34 -14.20
C ARG A 41 -7.49 -0.98 -13.58
N ILE A 42 -7.50 -0.88 -12.25
CA ILE A 42 -7.72 0.38 -11.52
C ILE A 42 -6.53 1.33 -11.69
N ILE A 43 -5.30 0.83 -11.62
CA ILE A 43 -4.08 1.66 -11.65
C ILE A 43 -3.64 2.03 -13.08
N GLU A 44 -3.97 1.22 -14.07
CA GLU A 44 -3.61 1.45 -15.48
C GLU A 44 -3.93 2.87 -16.00
N PRO A 45 -5.12 3.47 -15.79
CA PRO A 45 -5.38 4.82 -16.26
C PRO A 45 -4.48 5.89 -15.62
N VAL A 46 -4.08 5.71 -14.36
CA VAL A 46 -3.15 6.62 -13.65
C VAL A 46 -1.77 6.55 -14.29
N LEU A 47 -1.26 5.34 -14.52
CA LEU A 47 0.03 5.12 -15.18
C LEU A 47 0.05 5.69 -16.60
N LYS A 48 -1.06 5.52 -17.35
CA LYS A 48 -1.21 6.12 -18.69
C LYS A 48 -1.20 7.64 -18.67
N ALA A 49 -1.77 8.28 -17.64
CA ALA A 49 -1.75 9.73 -17.49
C ALA A 49 -0.33 10.23 -17.18
N TRP A 50 0.40 9.55 -16.31
CA TRP A 50 1.80 9.88 -16.00
C TRP A 50 2.72 9.70 -17.21
N ALA A 51 2.58 8.59 -17.95
CA ALA A 51 3.37 8.35 -19.17
C ALA A 51 3.12 9.39 -20.29
N LYS A 52 2.02 10.13 -20.21
CA LYS A 52 1.67 11.22 -21.13
C LYS A 52 1.96 12.61 -20.55
N ASP A 53 2.62 12.69 -19.40
CA ASP A 53 2.84 13.93 -18.65
C ASP A 53 1.55 14.75 -18.44
N SER A 54 0.40 14.07 -18.33
CA SER A 54 -0.91 14.73 -18.24
C SER A 54 -1.19 15.34 -16.86
N VAL A 55 -0.38 14.99 -15.85
CA VAL A 55 -0.44 15.52 -14.48
C VAL A 55 0.98 15.94 -14.09
N PRO A 56 1.19 17.17 -13.60
CA PRO A 56 2.53 17.64 -13.23
C PRO A 56 3.06 16.87 -12.01
N LEU A 57 4.37 16.58 -12.02
CA LEU A 57 5.05 16.02 -10.85
C LEU A 57 5.34 17.13 -9.84
N GLU A 58 4.69 17.05 -8.68
CA GLU A 58 4.92 17.97 -7.57
C GLU A 58 6.20 17.64 -6.80
N LYS A 59 6.78 18.65 -6.14
CA LYS A 59 8.03 18.54 -5.37
C LYS A 59 7.79 18.90 -3.91
N TYR A 60 8.58 18.31 -3.04
CA TYR A 60 8.62 18.60 -1.61
C TYR A 60 10.01 18.28 -1.05
N ASP A 61 10.35 18.86 0.09
CA ASP A 61 11.64 18.66 0.74
C ASP A 61 11.74 17.28 1.39
N ALA A 62 12.94 16.70 1.39
CA ALA A 62 13.19 15.41 2.05
C ALA A 62 12.94 15.52 3.57
N GLY A 63 12.13 14.60 4.11
CA GLY A 63 11.68 14.64 5.50
C GLY A 63 10.49 15.58 5.75
N GLY A 64 10.00 16.28 4.72
CA GLY A 64 8.76 17.06 4.77
C GLY A 64 7.50 16.18 4.67
N PRO A 65 6.30 16.76 4.92
CA PRO A 65 5.03 16.03 4.96
C PRO A 65 4.49 15.63 3.56
N GLY A 66 5.17 16.02 2.48
CA GLY A 66 4.71 15.88 1.10
C GLY A 66 4.46 17.25 0.45
N PRO A 67 3.92 17.29 -0.79
CA PRO A 67 3.52 18.54 -1.45
C PRO A 67 2.50 19.33 -0.63
N ALA A 68 2.61 20.66 -0.63
CA ALA A 68 1.83 21.54 0.26
C ALA A 68 0.31 21.46 0.03
N ASP A 69 -0.11 21.21 -1.22
CA ASP A 69 -1.52 21.17 -1.60
C ASP A 69 -2.15 19.77 -1.44
N TRP A 70 -1.36 18.77 -1.01
CA TRP A 70 -1.90 17.44 -0.75
C TRP A 70 -2.64 17.45 0.58
N PRO A 71 -3.88 16.90 0.63
CA PRO A 71 -4.55 16.66 1.89
C PRO A 71 -3.80 15.55 2.63
N THR A 72 -2.75 15.92 3.37
CA THR A 72 -2.08 14.98 4.26
C THR A 72 -3.04 14.74 5.43
N ALA A 73 -3.27 13.48 5.79
CA ALA A 73 -4.12 13.14 6.94
C ALA A 73 -3.57 13.62 8.29
N VAL A 74 -2.42 14.29 8.30
CA VAL A 74 -1.77 14.88 9.46
C VAL A 74 -2.24 16.33 9.58
N GLY A 75 -3.48 16.51 10.04
CA GLY A 75 -3.93 17.80 10.56
C GLY A 75 -3.38 18.00 11.98
N ASP A 76 -3.01 19.25 12.30
CA ASP A 76 -2.72 19.70 13.67
C ASP A 76 -3.92 19.50 14.61
#